data_AF-A0A844FRW9-F1
#
_entry.id   AF-A0A844FRW9-F1
#
_cell.length_a   1.000
_cell.length_b   1.000
_cell.length_c   1.000
_cell.angle_alpha   90.00
_cell.angle_beta   90.00
_cell.angle_gamma   90.00
#
_symmetry.space_group_name_H-M   'P 1'
#
loop_
_entity.id
_entity.type
_entity.pdbx_description
1 polymer ?
#
loop_
_entity_poly.entity_id
_entity_poly.type
_entity_poly.pdbx_seq_one_letter_code
_entity_poly.pdbx_strand_id
1 'polypeptide(L)'
;MKRRLLKSIFEGISIDCMIFECIYSGTFSLTSYQFTKMVIGAMLVGFGFSIPSFIYENEKYSLLVQTLIHMRIGVIVMIIVGWIPLNYGLSTAIFMIVLEIAISILIWLIYCLQNKKLVKSMNERIHEIQSKK
;
A
#
# COMPACT_ATOMS: atom_id res chain seq x y z
N MET A 1 18.29 -12.80 4.37
CA MET A 1 17.16 -11.85 4.45
C MET A 1 17.26 -10.74 3.40
N LYS A 2 18.30 -9.89 3.42
CA LYS A 2 18.48 -8.76 2.47
C LYS A 2 18.39 -9.14 0.98
N ARG A 3 19.02 -10.25 0.56
CA ARG A 3 18.96 -10.73 -0.85
C ARG A 3 17.56 -11.16 -1.31
N ARG A 4 16.76 -11.76 -0.41
CA ARG A 4 15.38 -12.17 -0.73
C ARG A 4 14.47 -10.96 -0.85
N LEU A 5 14.63 -9.99 0.06
CA LEU A 5 13.91 -8.72 0.02
C LEU A 5 14.20 -7.95 -1.27
N LEU A 6 15.48 -7.81 -1.63
CA LEU A 6 15.90 -7.17 -2.88
C LEU A 6 15.30 -7.86 -4.11
N LYS A 7 15.25 -9.19 -4.12
CA LYS A 7 14.64 -9.97 -5.21
C LYS A 7 13.14 -9.68 -5.33
N SER A 8 12.40 -9.66 -4.22
CA SER A 8 10.97 -9.36 -4.23
C SER A 8 10.65 -7.92 -4.66
N ILE A 9 11.47 -6.95 -4.25
CA ILE A 9 11.35 -5.55 -4.72
C ILE A 9 11.58 -5.49 -6.24
N PHE A 10 12.62 -6.16 -6.74
CA PHE A 10 12.93 -6.18 -8.16
C PHE A 10 11.84 -6.86 -9.00
N GLU A 11 11.31 -7.99 -8.51
CA GLU A 11 10.17 -8.69 -9.14
C GLU A 11 8.93 -7.79 -9.23
N GLY A 12 8.60 -7.04 -8.17
CA GLY A 12 7.50 -6.08 -8.17
C GLY A 12 7.69 -4.97 -9.22
N ILE A 13 8.82 -4.26 -9.17
CA ILE A 13 9.13 -3.18 -10.12
C ILE A 13 9.09 -3.69 -11.57
N SER A 14 9.63 -4.89 -11.82
CA SER A 14 9.64 -5.47 -13.16
C SER A 14 8.24 -5.77 -13.70
N ILE A 15 7.31 -6.24 -12.84
CA ILE A 15 5.93 -6.50 -13.24
C ILE A 15 5.22 -5.20 -13.57
N ASP A 16 5.39 -4.17 -12.74
CA ASP A 16 4.77 -2.85 -12.95
C ASP A 16 5.25 -2.21 -14.26
N CYS A 17 6.56 -2.26 -14.53
CA CYS A 17 7.13 -1.78 -15.79
C CYS A 17 6.58 -2.54 -17.01
N MET A 18 6.38 -3.85 -16.90
CA MET A 18 5.84 -4.67 -17.99
C MET A 18 4.37 -4.34 -18.27
N ILE A 19 3.55 -4.17 -17.22
CA ILE A 19 2.14 -3.76 -17.36
C ILE A 19 2.06 -2.38 -18.03
N PHE A 20 2.90 -1.44 -17.60
CA PHE A 20 2.98 -0.10 -18.20
C PHE A 20 3.31 -0.18 -19.69
N GLU A 21 4.35 -0.94 -20.07
CA GLU A 21 4.74 -1.14 -21.46
C GLU A 21 3.59 -1.71 -22.30
N CYS A 22 2.86 -2.71 -21.80
CA CYS A 22 1.72 -3.30 -22.47
C CYS A 22 0.57 -2.30 -22.68
N ILE A 23 0.30 -1.43 -21.72
CA ILE A 23 -0.76 -0.42 -21.81
C ILE A 23 -0.41 0.66 -22.84
N TYR A 24 0.85 1.11 -22.87
CA TYR A 24 1.29 2.21 -23.72
C TYR A 24 1.91 1.77 -25.07
N SER A 25 1.94 0.45 -25.34
CA SER A 25 2.44 -0.14 -26.59
C SER A 25 3.85 0.36 -26.98
N GLY A 26 4.72 0.53 -25.98
CA GLY A 26 6.10 1.04 -26.15
C GLY A 26 6.22 2.51 -26.54
N THR A 27 5.12 3.27 -26.57
CA THR A 27 5.13 4.70 -26.88
C THR A 27 4.68 5.52 -25.69
N PHE A 28 5.62 6.28 -25.12
CA PHE A 28 5.34 7.15 -23.98
C PHE A 28 5.71 8.60 -24.30
N SER A 29 4.70 9.40 -24.63
CA SER A 29 4.87 10.82 -24.94
C SER A 29 4.52 11.69 -23.73
N LEU A 30 5.52 12.43 -23.24
CA LEU A 30 5.42 13.30 -22.08
C LEU A 30 5.38 14.76 -22.53
N THR A 31 4.18 15.30 -22.74
CA THR A 31 3.96 16.71 -23.06
C THR A 31 3.48 17.48 -21.83
N SER A 32 3.50 18.82 -21.86
CA SER A 32 2.82 19.67 -20.86
C SER A 32 3.13 19.34 -19.39
N TYR A 33 4.42 19.17 -19.05
CA TYR A 33 4.91 18.89 -17.69
C TYR A 33 4.39 17.58 -17.05
N GLN A 34 3.89 16.63 -17.84
CA GLN A 34 3.40 15.34 -17.32
C GLN A 34 4.48 14.58 -16.55
N PHE A 35 5.73 14.63 -17.01
CA PHE A 35 6.85 13.97 -16.32
C PHE A 35 7.06 14.54 -14.91
N THR A 36 7.10 15.87 -14.81
CA THR A 36 7.25 16.56 -13.53
C THR A 36 6.09 16.22 -12.58
N LYS A 37 4.85 16.16 -13.08
CA LYS A 37 3.69 15.75 -12.29
C LYS A 37 3.83 14.32 -11.76
N MET A 38 4.33 13.40 -12.58
CA MET A 38 4.58 12.01 -12.15
C MET A 38 5.66 11.92 -11.08
N VAL A 39 6.78 12.64 -11.24
CA VAL A 39 7.86 12.68 -10.24
C VAL A 39 7.36 13.23 -8.91
N ILE A 40 6.66 14.38 -8.94
CA ILE A 40 6.07 14.98 -7.73
C ILE A 40 5.04 14.02 -7.11
N GLY A 41 4.20 13.38 -7.94
CA GLY A 41 3.25 12.38 -7.49
C GLY A 41 3.94 11.21 -6.77
N ALA A 42 5.00 10.64 -7.34
CA ALA A 42 5.76 9.56 -6.73
C ALA A 42 6.39 9.98 -5.38
N MET A 43 6.92 11.19 -5.28
CA MET A 43 7.44 11.73 -4.03
C MET A 43 6.35 11.86 -2.97
N LEU A 44 5.18 12.40 -3.33
CA LEU A 44 4.04 12.56 -2.42
C LEU A 44 3.49 11.22 -1.95
N VAL A 45 3.43 10.21 -2.82
CA VAL A 45 3.07 8.83 -2.46
C VAL A 45 4.09 8.27 -1.46
N GLY A 46 5.38 8.38 -1.76
CA GLY A 46 6.44 7.92 -0.87
C GLY A 46 6.37 8.55 0.52
N PHE A 47 6.18 9.87 0.60
CA PHE A 47 6.02 10.57 1.87
C PHE A 47 4.72 10.20 2.58
N GLY A 48 3.60 10.18 1.85
CA GLY A 48 2.29 9.86 2.40
C GLY A 48 2.27 8.50 3.07
N PHE A 49 2.82 7.47 2.42
CA PHE A 49 2.85 6.12 2.98
C PHE A 49 4.00 5.87 3.97
N SER A 50 4.96 6.78 4.11
CA SER A 50 5.95 6.73 5.19
C SER A 50 5.37 7.14 6.55
N ILE A 51 4.37 8.03 6.57
CA ILE A 51 3.74 8.52 7.81
C ILE A 51 3.07 7.39 8.62
N PRO A 52 2.25 6.50 8.01
CA PRO A 52 1.68 5.35 8.70
C PRO A 52 2.72 4.50 9.41
N SER A 53 3.92 4.30 8.84
CA SER A 53 4.97 3.48 9.46
C SER A 53 5.33 3.98 10.86
N PHE A 54 5.48 5.29 11.04
CA PHE A 54 5.73 5.88 12.37
C PHE A 54 4.54 5.75 13.32
N ILE A 55 3.31 5.73 12.80
CA ILE A 55 2.10 5.57 13.61
C ILE A 55 1.96 4.14 14.14
N TYR A 56 2.35 3.13 13.34
CA TYR A 56 2.31 1.73 13.75
C TYR A 56 3.33 1.39 14.86
N GLU A 57 4.42 2.14 14.97
CA GLU A 57 5.39 2.02 16.07
C GLU A 57 4.85 2.54 17.41
N ASN A 58 3.78 3.34 17.39
CA ASN A 58 3.21 3.92 18.60
C ASN A 58 2.19 2.96 19.25
N GLU A 59 2.62 2.26 20.29
CA GLU A 59 1.81 1.31 21.07
C GLU A 59 0.61 1.95 21.80
N LYS A 60 0.57 3.28 21.92
CA LYS A 60 -0.56 3.98 22.58
C LYS A 60 -1.86 3.84 21.81
N TYR A 61 -1.80 3.64 20.50
CA TYR A 61 -2.98 3.53 19.65
C TYR A 61 -3.34 2.06 19.41
N SER A 62 -4.64 1.75 19.41
CA SER A 62 -5.10 0.41 19.03
C SER A 62 -4.84 0.17 17.53
N LEU A 63 -4.67 -1.09 17.16
CA LEU A 63 -4.44 -1.49 15.76
C LEU A 63 -5.52 -0.97 14.80
N LEU A 64 -6.78 -0.90 15.26
CA LEU A 64 -7.87 -0.34 14.48
C LEU A 64 -7.68 1.16 14.24
N VAL A 65 -7.29 1.93 15.26
CA VAL A 65 -7.04 3.37 15.13
C VAL A 65 -5.86 3.62 14.18
N GLN A 66 -4.75 2.90 14.35
CA GLN A 66 -3.60 3.01 13.44
C GLN A 66 -3.99 2.71 11.99
N THR A 67 -4.79 1.65 11.77
CA THR A 67 -5.27 1.27 10.44
C THR A 67 -6.21 2.33 9.86
N LEU A 68 -7.15 2.89 10.64
CA LEU A 68 -8.03 3.96 10.17
C LEU A 68 -7.25 5.21 9.75
N ILE A 69 -6.18 5.56 10.47
CA ILE A 69 -5.33 6.69 10.10
C ILE A 69 -4.60 6.40 8.79
N HIS A 70 -4.02 5.21 8.62
CA HIS A 70 -3.40 4.79 7.36
C HIS A 70 -4.39 4.88 6.19
N MET A 71 -5.60 4.33 6.34
CA MET A 71 -6.62 4.37 5.27
C MET A 71 -6.99 5.80 4.88
N ARG A 72 -7.11 6.72 5.84
CA ARG A 72 -7.39 8.13 5.57
C ARG A 72 -6.27 8.81 4.81
N ILE A 73 -5.01 8.53 5.18
CA ILE A 73 -3.84 9.06 4.48
C ILE A 73 -3.83 8.57 3.03
N GLY A 74 -4.13 7.29 2.78
CA GLY A 74 -4.24 6.74 1.43
C GLY A 74 -5.23 7.51 0.55
N VAL A 75 -6.44 7.78 1.06
CA VAL A 75 -7.45 8.55 0.33
C VAL A 75 -6.96 9.97 0.02
N ILE A 76 -6.33 10.65 0.97
CA ILE A 76 -5.79 12.01 0.77
C ILE A 76 -4.72 12.02 -0.33
N VAL A 77 -3.78 11.07 -0.28
CA VAL A 77 -2.72 10.93 -1.29
C VAL A 77 -3.32 10.75 -2.68
N MET A 78 -4.32 9.88 -2.83
CA MET A 78 -4.96 9.62 -4.13
C MET A 78 -5.67 10.84 -4.72
N ILE A 79 -6.32 11.64 -3.87
CA ILE A 79 -6.95 12.89 -4.31
C ILE A 79 -5.87 13.87 -4.80
N ILE A 80 -4.78 14.06 -4.04
CA ILE A 80 -3.71 15.01 -4.37
C ILE A 80 -2.98 14.63 -5.66
N VAL A 81 -2.70 13.34 -5.85
CA VAL A 81 -2.02 12.84 -7.06
C VAL A 81 -2.94 12.87 -8.29
N GLY A 82 -4.25 13.04 -8.08
CA GLY A 82 -5.24 13.13 -9.16
C GLY A 82 -5.68 11.78 -9.72
N TRP A 83 -5.52 10.70 -8.94
CA TRP A 83 -6.01 9.37 -9.34
C TRP A 83 -7.53 9.25 -9.29
N ILE A 84 -8.20 10.09 -8.48
CA ILE A 84 -9.66 10.14 -8.42
C ILE A 84 -10.18 11.14 -9.48
N PRO A 85 -10.98 10.67 -10.46
CA PRO A 85 -11.47 11.49 -11.57
C PRO A 85 -12.60 12.43 -11.14
N LEU A 86 -12.26 13.51 -10.42
CA LEU A 86 -13.23 14.51 -9.93
C LEU A 86 -14.01 15.21 -11.07
N ASN A 87 -13.44 15.26 -12.27
CA ASN A 87 -14.03 15.90 -13.45
C ASN A 87 -15.16 15.08 -14.10
N TYR A 88 -15.28 13.78 -13.79
CA TYR A 88 -16.28 12.87 -14.36
C TYR A 88 -17.55 12.77 -13.50
N GLY A 89 -17.73 13.73 -12.58
CA GLY A 89 -18.89 13.83 -11.70
C GLY A 89 -18.68 13.18 -10.33
N LEU A 90 -19.42 13.70 -9.34
CA LEU A 90 -19.28 13.30 -7.93
C LEU A 90 -19.60 11.81 -7.70
N SER A 91 -20.54 11.24 -8.45
CA SER A 91 -20.91 9.82 -8.35
C SER A 91 -19.74 8.89 -8.66
N THR A 92 -19.01 9.16 -9.75
CA THR A 92 -17.83 8.38 -10.16
C THR A 92 -16.71 8.48 -9.13
N ALA A 93 -16.49 9.67 -8.56
CA ALA A 93 -15.50 9.89 -7.52
C ALA A 93 -15.82 9.09 -6.24
N ILE A 94 -17.08 9.12 -5.79
CA ILE A 94 -17.52 8.36 -4.62
C ILE A 94 -17.38 6.86 -4.86
N PHE A 95 -17.78 6.37 -6.03
CA PHE A 95 -17.65 4.96 -6.39
C PHE A 95 -16.19 4.47 -6.33
N MET A 96 -15.27 5.24 -6.91
CA MET A 96 -13.83 4.91 -6.87
C MET A 96 -13.28 4.88 -5.44
N ILE A 97 -13.65 5.86 -4.60
CA ILE A 97 -13.21 5.90 -3.19
C ILE A 97 -13.74 4.68 -2.42
N VAL A 98 -15.00 4.31 -2.62
CA VAL A 98 -15.61 3.15 -1.95
C VAL A 98 -14.94 1.86 -2.41
N LEU A 99 -14.69 1.71 -3.70
CA LEU A 99 -14.01 0.54 -4.27
C LEU A 99 -12.61 0.36 -3.68
N GLU A 100 -11.84 1.44 -3.61
CA GLU A 100 -10.50 1.45 -3.05
C GLU A 100 -10.48 1.07 -1.56
N ILE A 101 -11.38 1.66 -0.77
CA ILE A 101 -11.52 1.32 0.65
C ILE A 101 -11.88 -0.16 0.82
N ALA A 102 -12.78 -0.69 -0.02
CA ALA A 102 -13.17 -2.09 0.02
C ALA A 102 -11.98 -3.03 -0.29
N ILE A 103 -11.20 -2.73 -1.32
CA ILE A 103 -9.99 -3.49 -1.69
C ILE A 103 -8.96 -3.43 -0.54
N SER A 104 -8.75 -2.25 0.02
CA SER A 104 -7.77 -2.07 1.09
C SER A 104 -8.16 -2.80 2.38
N ILE A 105 -9.44 -2.80 2.74
CA ILE A 105 -9.97 -3.62 3.85
C ILE A 105 -9.77 -5.10 3.58
N LEU A 106 -10.03 -5.57 2.35
CA LEU A 106 -9.83 -6.97 1.96
C LEU A 106 -8.36 -7.38 2.12
N ILE A 107 -7.43 -6.58 1.61
CA ILE A 107 -5.99 -6.82 1.74
C ILE A 107 -5.59 -6.86 3.22
N TRP A 108 -6.03 -5.87 4.01
CA TRP A 108 -5.76 -5.82 5.45
C TRP A 108 -6.28 -7.06 6.19
N LEU A 109 -7.49 -7.53 5.86
CA LEU A 109 -8.07 -8.74 6.46
C LEU A 109 -7.23 -9.99 6.15
N ILE A 110 -6.79 -10.16 4.90
CA ILE A 110 -5.94 -11.28 4.50
C ILE A 110 -4.64 -11.30 5.30
N TYR A 111 -3.94 -10.16 5.36
CA TYR A 111 -2.70 -10.05 6.13
C TYR A 111 -2.92 -10.23 7.64
N CYS A 112 -4.01 -9.70 8.19
CA CYS A 112 -4.37 -9.87 9.59
C CYS A 112 -4.56 -11.35 9.94
N LEU A 113 -5.28 -12.10 9.11
CA LEU A 113 -5.48 -13.54 9.30
C LEU A 113 -4.17 -14.33 9.17
N GLN A 114 -3.33 -14.00 8.19
CA GLN A 114 -2.02 -14.64 8.01
C GLN A 114 -1.10 -14.40 9.21
N ASN A 115 -1.01 -13.15 9.66
CA ASN A 115 -0.17 -12.79 10.81
C ASN A 115 -0.68 -13.41 12.12
N LYS A 116 -2.00 -13.51 12.33
CA LYS A 116 -2.56 -14.23 13.48
C LYS A 116 -2.15 -15.71 13.49
N LYS A 117 -2.19 -16.38 12.34
CA LYS A 117 -1.72 -17.77 12.19
C LYS A 117 -0.22 -17.90 12.48
N LEU A 118 0.58 -16.96 11.96
CA LEU A 118 2.03 -16.93 12.19
C LEU A 118 2.37 -16.78 13.67
N VAL A 119 1.76 -15.80 14.35
CA VAL A 119 1.98 -15.57 15.79
C VAL A 119 1.58 -16.79 16.63
N LYS A 120 0.46 -17.45 16.30
CA LYS A 120 0.05 -18.69 16.98
C LYS A 120 1.13 -19.77 16.86
N SER A 121 1.63 -20.01 15.65
CA SER A 121 2.68 -21.00 15.39
C SER A 121 4.01 -20.66 16.10
N MET A 122 4.35 -19.37 16.18
CA MET A 122 5.53 -18.91 16.92
C MET A 122 5.38 -19.17 18.41
N ASN A 123 4.22 -18.87 19.00
CA ASN A 123 3.94 -19.10 20.42
C ASN A 123 3.98 -20.59 20.78
N GLU A 124 3.39 -21.45 19.94
CA GLU A 124 3.46 -22.91 20.10
C GLU A 124 4.92 -23.41 20.13
N ARG A 125 5.75 -22.95 19.18
CA ARG A 125 7.19 -23.29 19.14
C ARG A 125 7.96 -22.79 20.36
N ILE A 126 7.67 -21.59 20.85
CA ILE A 126 8.31 -21.05 22.06
C ILE A 126 7.97 -21.92 23.27
N HIS A 127 6.70 -22.31 23.41
CA HIS A 127 6.26 -23.18 24.50
C HIS A 127 6.93 -24.57 24.44
N GLU A 128 7.02 -25.19 23.26
CA GLU A 128 7.73 -26.46 23.09
C GLU A 128 9.20 -26.37 23.51
N ILE A 129 9.91 -25.31 23.10
CA ILE A 129 11.32 -25.08 23.48
C ILE A 129 11.46 -24.88 24.99
N GLN A 130 10.55 -24.14 25.61
CA GLN A 130 10.54 -23.91 27.06
C GLN A 130 10.23 -25.19 27.86
N SER A 131 9.32 -26.04 27.38
CA SER A 131 8.94 -27.29 28.04
C SER A 131 9.97 -28.42 27.95
N LYS A 132 10.94 -28.33 27.02
CA LYS A 132 12.02 -29.30 26.83
C LYS A 132 13.28 -28.98 27.64
N LYS A 133 13.26 -27.87 28.40
CA LYS A 133 14.37 -27.38 29.22
C LYS A 133 14.07 -27.63 30.69
#